data_AF-A0A5C6N1W8-F1
#
_entry.id   AF-A0A5C6N1W8-F1
#
_cell.length_a   1.000
_cell.length_b   1.000
_cell.length_c   1.000
_cell.angle_alpha   90.00
_cell.angle_beta   90.00
_cell.angle_gamma   90.00
#
_symmetry.space_group_name_H-M   'P 1'
#
loop_
_entity.id
_entity.type
_entity.pdbx_description
1 polymer ?
#
loop_
_entity_poly.entity_id
_entity_poly.type
_entity_poly.pdbx_seq_one_letter_code
_entity_poly.pdbx_strand_id
1 'polypeptide(L)'
;MCTVNPAKRKKTSQSEKPSKKPKSGESSKPGGSSKGSGNGDDNMFQIGKMRYVSVRDFKGKVLIDIREYWMNQDGEMKPGKKGISLNPEQWNQLKDQIADIDDAIKKI
;
A
#
# COMPACT_ATOMS: atom_id res chain seq x y z
N MET A 1 49.62 18.90 20.87
CA MET A 1 49.49 18.22 19.57
C MET A 1 48.14 17.52 19.55
N CYS A 2 47.27 17.84 18.58
CA CYS A 2 46.17 16.99 18.06
C CYS A 2 45.52 17.70 16.86
N THR A 3 46.15 17.49 15.71
CA THR A 3 45.64 17.25 14.35
C THR A 3 44.31 17.86 13.88
N VAL A 4 44.43 18.66 12.81
CA VAL A 4 43.40 19.00 11.82
C VAL A 4 43.08 17.81 10.90
N ASN A 5 41.80 17.59 10.54
CA ASN A 5 41.40 17.35 9.14
C ASN A 5 39.87 17.31 8.93
N PRO A 6 39.34 17.98 7.87
CA PRO A 6 37.93 18.00 7.51
C PRO A 6 37.60 17.00 6.37
N ALA A 7 36.45 16.31 6.45
CA ALA A 7 35.98 15.41 5.39
C ALA A 7 34.52 15.68 4.97
N LYS A 8 34.39 16.40 3.85
CA LYS A 8 33.38 16.35 2.77
C LYS A 8 32.01 15.71 3.08
N ARG A 9 30.99 16.56 3.25
CA ARG A 9 29.58 16.23 2.94
C ARG A 9 29.23 16.68 1.52
N LYS A 10 28.92 15.70 0.66
CA LYS A 10 28.39 15.87 -0.69
C LYS A 10 26.94 16.38 -0.60
N LYS A 11 26.69 17.64 -1.00
CA LYS A 11 25.37 18.13 -1.43
C LYS A 11 25.32 18.04 -2.95
N THR A 12 24.26 17.45 -3.48
CA THR A 12 23.93 17.53 -4.91
C THR A 12 22.41 17.63 -4.97
N SER A 13 21.93 18.81 -5.30
CA SER A 13 20.50 19.16 -5.37
C SER A 13 20.35 20.21 -6.46
N GLN A 14 20.18 19.77 -7.71
CA GLN A 14 19.70 20.59 -8.82
C GLN A 14 19.05 19.67 -9.86
N SER A 15 17.80 19.95 -10.23
CA SER A 15 17.41 20.36 -11.59
C SER A 15 15.89 20.43 -11.78
N GLU A 16 15.49 21.32 -12.69
CA GLU A 16 14.21 21.99 -12.86
C GLU A 16 13.26 21.37 -13.92
N LYS A 17 11.94 21.34 -13.62
CA LYS A 17 10.78 21.91 -14.40
C LYS A 17 10.49 21.36 -15.86
N PRO A 18 9.43 21.83 -16.57
CA PRO A 18 8.02 21.37 -16.59
C PRO A 18 7.50 20.88 -17.98
N SER A 19 6.25 20.38 -18.09
CA SER A 19 5.45 20.39 -19.35
C SER A 19 3.93 20.34 -19.12
N LYS A 20 3.18 21.01 -20.01
CA LYS A 20 1.74 21.40 -19.95
C LYS A 20 0.82 20.43 -20.75
N LYS A 21 -0.41 20.17 -20.23
CA LYS A 21 -1.82 20.07 -20.79
C LYS A 21 -2.08 19.70 -22.30
N PRO A 22 -3.32 19.34 -22.78
CA PRO A 22 -4.65 19.04 -22.14
C PRO A 22 -5.53 17.87 -22.75
N LYS A 23 -6.73 17.64 -22.16
CA LYS A 23 -8.10 17.58 -22.78
C LYS A 23 -8.94 16.25 -22.71
N SER A 24 -10.14 16.44 -22.13
CA SER A 24 -11.48 15.82 -22.34
C SER A 24 -11.70 14.31 -22.35
N GLY A 25 -12.75 13.87 -21.61
CA GLY A 25 -13.40 12.58 -21.80
C GLY A 25 -14.35 12.24 -20.66
N GLU A 26 -15.53 12.85 -20.66
CA GLU A 26 -16.66 12.49 -19.81
C GLU A 26 -17.23 11.13 -20.26
N SER A 27 -17.42 10.18 -19.34
CA SER A 27 -18.66 9.38 -19.19
C SER A 27 -18.49 8.18 -18.25
N SER A 28 -19.52 8.01 -17.41
CA SER A 28 -20.04 6.73 -16.86
C SER A 28 -19.36 6.08 -15.66
N LYS A 29 -19.88 6.46 -14.48
CA LYS A 29 -19.85 5.70 -13.20
C LYS A 29 -20.60 4.35 -13.36
N PRO A 30 -20.22 3.30 -12.61
CA PRO A 30 -20.91 3.08 -11.34
C PRO A 30 -19.98 2.66 -10.17
N GLY A 31 -20.37 3.04 -8.94
CA GLY A 31 -19.94 2.51 -7.64
C GLY A 31 -18.44 2.63 -7.32
N GLY A 32 -17.92 3.63 -6.62
CA GLY A 32 -18.32 3.94 -5.25
C GLY A 32 -17.25 3.47 -4.24
N SER A 33 -16.01 3.95 -4.38
CA SER A 33 -15.05 3.97 -3.27
C SER A 33 -14.36 5.33 -3.25
N SER A 34 -14.41 5.95 -2.08
CA SER A 34 -14.00 7.31 -1.79
C SER A 34 -12.52 7.53 -2.08
N LYS A 35 -12.29 8.61 -2.82
CA LYS A 35 -11.02 9.21 -3.21
C LYS A 35 -10.18 9.55 -1.96
N GLY A 36 -9.26 8.66 -1.60
CA GLY A 36 -8.16 8.94 -0.67
C GLY A 36 -7.11 9.79 -1.38
N SER A 37 -6.81 10.95 -0.81
CA SER A 37 -5.92 11.95 -1.37
C SER A 37 -4.50 11.72 -0.86
N GLY A 38 -3.57 11.31 -1.74
CA GLY A 38 -2.13 11.54 -1.55
C GLY A 38 -1.21 10.33 -1.68
N ASN A 39 -0.79 10.01 -2.91
CA ASN A 39 0.54 9.45 -3.26
C ASN A 39 1.09 8.24 -2.46
N GLY A 40 0.23 7.45 -1.80
CA GLY A 40 0.62 6.24 -1.06
C GLY A 40 -0.43 5.12 -1.02
N ASP A 41 -1.60 5.35 -1.63
CA ASP A 41 -2.80 4.49 -1.49
C ASP A 41 -3.11 3.64 -2.73
N ASP A 42 -2.33 3.75 -3.81
CA ASP A 42 -2.67 3.15 -5.12
C ASP A 42 -2.77 1.62 -5.09
N ASN A 43 -2.29 0.96 -4.03
CA ASN A 43 -2.29 -0.49 -3.88
C ASN A 43 -3.00 -0.96 -2.59
N MET A 44 -3.90 -0.17 -2.02
CA MET A 44 -4.66 -0.53 -0.81
C MET A 44 -6.11 -0.88 -1.17
N PHE A 45 -6.51 -2.10 -0.89
CA PHE A 45 -7.82 -2.67 -1.19
C PHE A 45 -8.58 -2.92 0.11
N GLN A 46 -9.74 -2.28 0.26
CA GLN A 46 -10.57 -2.45 1.45
C GLN A 46 -11.39 -3.74 1.37
N ILE A 47 -11.31 -4.59 2.40
CA ILE A 47 -12.06 -5.85 2.52
C ILE A 47 -13.05 -5.84 3.70
N GLY A 48 -13.03 -4.80 4.53
CA GLY A 48 -13.96 -4.61 5.65
C GLY A 48 -13.84 -3.21 6.24
N LYS A 49 -14.66 -2.90 7.26
CA LYS A 49 -14.74 -1.55 7.87
C LYS A 49 -13.36 -1.00 8.29
N MET A 50 -12.53 -1.86 8.89
CA MET A 50 -11.17 -1.51 9.30
C MET A 50 -10.17 -2.58 8.83
N ARG A 51 -10.43 -3.26 7.71
CA ARG A 51 -9.56 -4.32 7.19
C ARG A 51 -9.19 -4.04 5.75
N TYR A 52 -7.90 -4.12 5.47
CA TYR A 52 -7.33 -3.76 4.18
C TYR A 52 -6.28 -4.78 3.75
N VAL A 53 -6.19 -4.97 2.44
CA VAL A 53 -5.12 -5.69 1.76
C VAL A 53 -4.25 -4.65 1.07
N SER A 54 -2.96 -4.62 1.31
CA SER A 54 -2.04 -3.68 0.64
C SER A 54 -0.92 -4.42 -0.08
N VAL A 55 -0.59 -4.00 -1.29
CA VAL A 55 0.57 -4.53 -2.03
C VAL A 55 1.69 -3.51 -1.98
N ARG A 56 2.82 -3.88 -1.38
CA ARG A 56 3.97 -2.98 -1.20
C ARG A 56 5.29 -3.70 -1.48
N ASP A 57 6.27 -2.95 -1.96
CA ASP A 57 7.66 -3.41 -2.00
C ASP A 57 8.34 -3.07 -0.68
N PHE A 58 8.90 -4.08 -0.01
CA PHE A 58 9.70 -3.92 1.19
C PHE A 58 11.05 -4.61 1.03
N LYS A 59 12.11 -3.81 0.97
CA LYS A 59 13.50 -4.28 0.80
C LYS A 59 13.70 -5.12 -0.47
N GLY A 60 13.07 -4.73 -1.58
CA GLY A 60 13.19 -5.42 -2.88
C GLY A 60 12.37 -6.71 -2.95
N LYS A 61 11.36 -6.84 -2.08
CA LYS A 61 10.43 -7.96 -2.05
C LYS A 61 9.00 -7.43 -2.04
N VAL A 62 8.22 -7.87 -3.01
CA VAL A 62 6.77 -7.60 -3.02
C VAL A 62 6.12 -8.39 -1.89
N LEU A 63 5.34 -7.70 -1.06
CA LEU A 63 4.55 -8.28 0.02
C LEU A 63 3.11 -7.83 -0.11
N ILE A 64 2.20 -8.77 0.15
CA ILE A 64 0.76 -8.56 0.20
C ILE A 64 0.38 -8.58 1.69
N ASP A 65 0.10 -7.43 2.29
CA ASP A 65 -0.25 -7.30 3.70
C ASP A 65 -1.76 -7.26 3.88
N ILE A 66 -2.31 -8.24 4.59
CA ILE A 66 -3.73 -8.30 4.97
C ILE A 66 -3.81 -7.93 6.45
N ARG A 67 -4.34 -6.75 6.78
CA ARG A 67 -4.25 -6.19 8.13
C ARG A 67 -5.50 -5.45 8.58
N GLU A 68 -5.79 -5.58 9.87
CA GLU A 68 -6.79 -4.78 10.58
C GLU A 68 -6.15 -3.49 11.08
N TYR A 69 -6.79 -2.36 10.80
CA TYR A 69 -6.38 -1.03 11.24
C TYR A 69 -7.25 -0.58 12.40
N TRP A 70 -6.76 0.39 13.16
CA TRP A 70 -7.54 1.08 14.18
C TRP A 70 -7.38 2.58 14.00
N MET A 71 -8.35 3.35 14.51
CA MET A 71 -8.32 4.80 14.44
C MET A 71 -7.90 5.33 15.81
N ASN A 72 -6.89 6.18 15.81
CA ASN A 72 -6.46 6.86 17.03
C ASN A 72 -7.45 7.96 17.41
N GLN A 73 -7.34 8.50 18.62
CA GLN A 73 -8.15 9.66 19.05
C GLN A 73 -7.92 10.89 18.15
N ASP A 74 -6.75 10.98 17.51
CA ASP A 74 -6.39 12.02 16.55
C ASP A 74 -7.00 11.81 15.15
N GLY A 75 -7.72 10.71 14.92
CA GLY A 75 -8.32 10.38 13.63
C GLY A 75 -7.35 9.72 12.63
N GLU A 76 -6.12 9.41 13.03
CA GLU A 76 -5.17 8.69 12.16
C GLU A 76 -5.46 7.19 12.13
N MET A 77 -5.40 6.57 10.94
CA MET A 77 -5.44 5.12 10.79
C MET A 77 -4.07 4.52 11.05
N LYS A 78 -3.98 3.62 12.04
CA LYS A 78 -2.75 2.87 12.36
C LYS A 78 -2.93 1.37 12.09
N PRO A 79 -1.88 0.69 11.59
CA PRO A 79 -1.89 -0.76 11.46
C PRO A 79 -2.00 -1.41 12.84
N GLY A 80 -2.92 -2.35 13.00
CA GLY A 80 -3.08 -3.14 14.21
C GLY A 80 -2.13 -4.34 14.27
N LYS A 81 -2.11 -4.99 15.44
CA LYS A 81 -1.36 -6.25 15.66
C LYS A 81 -1.94 -7.42 14.88
N LYS A 82 -3.23 -7.37 14.54
CA LYS A 82 -3.94 -8.40 13.76
C LYS A 82 -3.67 -8.19 12.27
N GLY A 83 -2.91 -9.10 11.68
CA GLY A 83 -2.65 -9.12 10.24
C GLY A 83 -1.54 -10.09 9.88
N ILE A 84 -1.42 -10.37 8.59
CA ILE A 84 -0.38 -11.22 8.01
C ILE A 84 0.19 -10.56 6.76
N SER A 85 1.50 -10.64 6.58
CA SER A 85 2.16 -10.28 5.32
C SER A 85 2.48 -11.56 4.57
N LEU A 86 1.91 -11.69 3.38
CA LEU A 86 2.13 -12.82 2.49
C LEU A 86 3.18 -12.43 1.44
N ASN A 87 4.01 -13.39 1.04
CA ASN A 87 4.82 -13.25 -0.16
C ASN A 87 3.96 -13.57 -1.42
N PRO A 88 4.45 -13.29 -2.64
CA PRO A 88 3.68 -13.53 -3.86
C PRO A 88 3.36 -15.02 -4.07
N GLU A 89 4.23 -15.92 -3.59
CA GLU A 89 4.05 -17.36 -3.68
C GLU A 89 2.88 -17.85 -2.80
N GLN A 90 2.85 -17.45 -1.53
CA GLN A 90 1.76 -17.72 -0.60
C GLN A 90 0.44 -17.12 -1.08
N TRP A 91 0.48 -15.92 -1.68
CA TRP A 91 -0.70 -15.31 -2.29
C TRP A 91 -1.23 -16.15 -3.45
N ASN A 92 -0.35 -16.69 -4.31
CA ASN A 92 -0.77 -17.59 -5.39
C ASN A 92 -1.37 -18.89 -4.85
N GLN A 93 -0.73 -19.53 -3.87
CA GLN A 93 -1.29 -20.74 -3.23
C GLN A 93 -2.64 -20.48 -2.58
N LEU A 94 -2.83 -19.31 -1.96
CA LEU A 94 -4.11 -18.92 -1.40
C LEU A 94 -5.18 -18.82 -2.50
N LYS A 95 -4.86 -18.19 -3.63
CA LYS A 95 -5.77 -18.09 -4.79
C LYS A 95 -6.16 -19.46 -5.33
N ASP A 96 -5.20 -20.37 -5.45
CA ASP A 96 -5.46 -21.72 -5.96
C ASP A 96 -6.40 -22.50 -5.03
N GLN A 97 -6.34 -22.23 -3.73
CA GLN A 97 -7.21 -22.83 -2.72
C GLN A 97 -8.54 -22.10 -2.52
N ILE A 98 -8.80 -20.95 -3.16
CA ILE A 98 -10.05 -20.18 -2.95
C ILE A 98 -11.27 -21.04 -3.22
N ALA A 99 -11.26 -21.86 -4.28
CA ALA A 99 -12.40 -22.72 -4.61
C ALA A 99 -12.72 -23.72 -3.49
N ASP A 100 -11.70 -24.39 -2.96
CA ASP A 100 -11.84 -25.36 -1.87
C ASP A 100 -12.28 -24.66 -0.57
N ILE A 101 -11.75 -23.46 -0.30
CA ILE A 101 -12.14 -22.64 0.85
C ILE A 101 -13.61 -22.22 0.73
N ASP A 102 -14.06 -21.75 -0.44
CA ASP A 102 -15.44 -21.35 -0.68
C ASP A 102 -16.41 -22.52 -0.51
N ASP A 103 -16.03 -23.71 -0.98
CA ASP A 103 -16.84 -24.92 -0.80
C ASP A 103 -16.86 -25.40 0.66
N ALA A 104 -15.77 -25.20 1.41
CA ALA A 104 -15.75 -25.45 2.85
C ALA A 104 -16.64 -24.46 3.60
N ILE A 105 -16.64 -23.17 3.23
CA ILE A 105 -17.50 -22.14 3.84
C ILE A 105 -18.97 -22.47 3.66
N LYS A 106 -19.40 -22.94 2.47
CA LYS A 106 -20.81 -23.32 2.22
C LYS A 106 -21.28 -24.54 3.01
N LYS A 107 -20.35 -25.37 3.50
CA LYS A 107 -20.65 -26.61 4.25
C LYS A 107 -20.77 -26.37 5.76
N ILE A 108 -20.38 -25.19 6.23
CA ILE A 108 -20.51 -24.74 7.63
C ILE A 108 -21.83 -23.98 7.77
#